data_AF-A0A087T4Z1-F1
#
_entry.id   AF-A0A087T4Z1-F1
#
_cell.length_a   1.000
_cell.length_b   1.000
_cell.length_c   1.000
_cell.angle_alpha   90.00
_cell.angle_beta   90.00
_cell.angle_gamma   90.00
#
_symmetry.space_group_name_H-M   'P 1'
#
loop_
_entity.id
_entity.type
_entity.pdbx_description
1 polymer ?
#
loop_
_entity_poly.entity_id
_entity_poly.type
_entity_poly.pdbx_seq_one_letter_code
_entity_poly.pdbx_strand_id
1 'polypeptide(L)'
;MFMMKMAGIYIPKKATKIESKGPRYEVRDFIIKLGSVSIGPSFRGILVEVEYTPCVIPFFCWDLMRELLQGFMGNSVQCPSQYLQGKMNEIYTAIDTVQQYME
;
A
#
# COMPACT_ATOMS: atom_id res chain seq x y z
N MET A 1 -22.55 6.46 -7.70
CA MET A 1 -23.66 6.15 -8.64
C MET A 1 -23.75 4.66 -9.01
N PHE A 2 -22.64 3.93 -9.14
CA PHE A 2 -22.65 2.50 -9.54
C PHE A 2 -23.22 1.54 -8.48
N MET A 3 -22.81 1.67 -7.20
CA MET A 3 -23.30 0.81 -6.11
C MET A 3 -24.82 0.88 -5.90
N MET A 4 -25.44 2.05 -6.13
CA MET A 4 -26.90 2.22 -6.03
C MET A 4 -27.66 1.42 -7.09
N LYS A 5 -27.05 1.19 -8.27
CA LYS A 5 -27.64 0.36 -9.33
C LYS A 5 -27.47 -1.15 -9.09
N MET A 6 -26.63 -1.55 -8.14
CA MET A 6 -26.32 -2.96 -7.82
C MET A 6 -26.99 -3.45 -6.53
N ALA A 7 -27.84 -2.64 -5.90
CA ALA A 7 -28.41 -2.90 -4.57
C ALA A 7 -29.20 -4.23 -4.45
N GLY A 8 -29.65 -4.82 -5.57
CA GLY A 8 -30.34 -6.11 -5.59
C GLY A 8 -29.46 -7.34 -5.83
N ILE A 9 -28.19 -7.15 -6.20
CA ILE A 9 -27.24 -8.24 -6.55
C ILE A 9 -25.95 -8.19 -5.73
N TYR A 10 -25.64 -7.05 -5.13
CA TYR A 10 -24.50 -6.85 -4.27
C TYR A 10 -24.96 -6.32 -2.91
N ILE A 11 -24.89 -7.17 -1.90
CA ILE A 11 -25.15 -6.79 -0.52
C ILE A 11 -23.81 -6.42 0.10
N PRO A 12 -23.52 -5.13 0.35
CA PRO A 12 -22.29 -4.77 1.04
C PRO A 12 -22.32 -5.38 2.44
N LYS A 13 -21.27 -6.10 2.84
CA LYS A 13 -21.04 -6.39 4.27
C LYS A 13 -21.07 -5.06 5.02
N LYS A 14 -21.69 -5.03 6.21
CA LYS A 14 -21.80 -3.84 7.08
C LYS A 14 -20.43 -3.15 7.12
N ALA A 15 -20.28 -2.10 6.34
CA ALA A 15 -18.97 -1.60 5.97
C ALA A 15 -18.43 -0.76 7.10
N THR A 16 -17.54 -1.34 7.91
CA THR A 16 -16.77 -0.52 8.84
C THR A 16 -15.75 0.24 8.00
N LYS A 17 -16.04 1.54 7.76
CA LYS A 17 -15.19 2.42 6.95
C LYS A 17 -13.76 2.35 7.47
N ILE A 18 -12.85 1.89 6.62
CA ILE A 18 -11.41 1.90 6.88
C ILE A 18 -10.87 3.19 6.26
N GLU A 19 -10.17 3.99 7.04
CA GLU A 19 -9.53 5.22 6.56
C GLU A 19 -8.06 5.21 6.94
N SER A 20 -7.20 5.66 6.03
CA SER A 20 -5.79 5.97 6.29
C SER A 20 -5.59 7.47 6.07
N LYS A 21 -5.09 8.20 7.09
CA LYS A 21 -4.85 9.65 7.01
C LYS A 21 -3.47 10.01 7.54
N GLY A 22 -2.73 10.79 6.76
CA GLY A 22 -1.48 11.39 7.21
C GLY A 22 -0.67 12.01 6.07
N PRO A 23 0.57 12.44 6.36
CA PRO A 23 1.39 13.21 5.44
C PRO A 23 1.96 12.39 4.28
N ARG A 24 2.17 13.09 3.15
CA ARG A 24 2.97 12.64 2.01
C ARG A 24 4.28 13.44 1.99
N TYR A 25 5.39 12.73 1.95
CA TYR A 25 6.72 13.28 1.80
C TYR A 25 7.29 12.91 0.44
N GLU A 26 8.13 13.79 -0.09
CA GLU A 26 8.88 13.58 -1.32
C GLU A 26 10.35 13.84 -1.01
N VAL A 27 11.17 12.81 -1.19
CA VAL A 27 12.59 12.82 -0.85
C VAL A 27 13.36 12.31 -2.05
N ARG A 28 13.87 13.24 -2.85
CA ARG A 28 14.53 12.95 -4.14
C ARG A 28 13.62 12.10 -5.03
N ASP A 29 14.02 10.85 -5.28
CA ASP A 29 13.33 9.91 -6.16
C ASP A 29 12.20 9.13 -5.47
N PHE A 30 12.05 9.31 -4.16
CA PHE A 30 11.09 8.58 -3.33
C PHE A 30 9.88 9.42 -2.94
N ILE A 31 8.73 8.77 -2.97
CA ILE A 31 7.50 9.27 -2.34
C ILE A 31 7.21 8.37 -1.15
N ILE A 32 7.04 8.97 0.03
CA ILE A 32 6.76 8.25 1.28
C ILE A 32 5.45 8.78 1.84
N LYS A 33 4.46 7.91 2.06
CA LYS A 33 3.20 8.29 2.73
C LYS A 33 3.09 7.57 4.05
N LEU A 34 2.79 8.32 5.09
CA LEU A 34 2.52 7.79 6.43
C LEU A 34 1.07 8.06 6.76
N GLY A 35 0.32 7.02 7.11
CA GLY A 35 -1.10 7.13 7.39
C GLY A 35 -1.48 6.43 8.68
N SER A 36 -2.24 7.11 9.54
CA SER A 36 -2.93 6.46 10.65
C SER A 36 -4.17 5.74 10.13
N VAL A 37 -4.21 4.42 10.30
CA VAL A 37 -5.31 3.56 9.89
C VAL A 37 -6.35 3.50 11.00
N SER A 38 -7.60 3.77 10.66
CA SER A 38 -8.74 3.72 11.57
C SER A 38 -9.89 2.93 10.96
N ILE A 39 -10.64 2.22 11.80
CA ILE A 39 -11.85 1.51 11.43
C ILE A 39 -12.99 2.16 12.23
N GLY A 40 -13.79 2.98 11.55
CA GLY A 40 -14.69 3.91 12.23
C GLY A 40 -13.89 4.88 13.13
N PRO A 41 -14.26 5.08 14.41
CA PRO A 41 -13.53 5.96 15.32
C PRO A 41 -12.27 5.32 15.93
N SER A 42 -12.03 4.02 15.71
CA SER A 42 -10.97 3.27 16.40
C SER A 42 -9.68 3.21 15.57
N PHE A 43 -8.58 3.69 16.14
CA PHE A 43 -7.23 3.51 15.58
C PHE A 43 -6.85 2.03 15.54
N ARG A 44 -6.16 1.62 14.47
CA ARG A 44 -5.70 0.24 14.24
C ARG A 44 -4.20 0.12 14.01
N GLY A 45 -3.56 1.14 13.44
CA GLY A 45 -2.12 1.07 13.16
C GLY A 45 -1.63 2.18 12.25
N ILE A 46 -0.37 2.06 11.84
CA ILE A 46 0.28 2.95 10.89
C ILE A 46 0.49 2.20 9.58
N LEU A 47 0.08 2.82 8.48
CA LEU A 47 0.40 2.42 7.13
C LEU A 47 1.59 3.24 6.62
N VAL A 48 2.56 2.56 6.03
CA VAL A 48 3.71 3.17 5.36
C VAL A 48 3.68 2.74 3.90
N GLU A 49 3.61 3.71 3.00
CA GLU A 49 3.76 3.49 1.56
C GLU A 49 5.07 4.11 1.10
N VAL A 50 5.84 3.38 0.32
CA VAL A 50 7.07 3.87 -0.31
C VAL A 50 7.01 3.55 -1.79
N GLU A 51 7.27 4.56 -2.60
CA GLU A 51 7.30 4.48 -4.05
C GLU A 51 8.62 5.05 -4.55
N TYR A 52 9.34 4.27 -5.36
CA TYR A 52 10.52 4.72 -6.09
C TYR A 52 10.13 5.07 -7.52
N THR A 53 10.14 6.36 -7.84
CA THR A 53 9.60 6.89 -9.10
C THR A 53 10.41 6.56 -10.37
N PRO A 54 11.75 6.36 -10.35
CA PRO A 54 12.53 6.12 -11.56
C PRO A 54 12.43 4.70 -12.14
N CYS A 55 11.90 3.72 -11.40
CA CYS A 55 11.83 2.34 -11.86
C CYS A 55 10.48 1.71 -11.55
N VAL A 56 9.84 1.16 -12.59
CA VAL A 56 8.53 0.50 -12.50
C VAL A 56 8.61 -1.02 -12.41
N ILE A 57 9.81 -1.61 -12.40
CA ILE A 57 10.03 -3.06 -12.27
C ILE A 57 10.54 -3.34 -10.85
N PRO A 58 9.74 -3.94 -9.96
CA PRO A 58 10.07 -4.08 -8.53
C PRO A 58 11.41 -4.77 -8.28
N PHE A 59 11.77 -5.77 -9.08
CA PHE A 59 13.01 -6.53 -8.93
C PHE A 59 14.26 -5.64 -8.92
N PHE A 60 14.29 -4.59 -9.74
CA PHE A 60 15.47 -3.72 -9.86
C PHE A 60 15.58 -2.68 -8.75
N CYS A 61 14.49 -2.34 -8.07
CA CYS A 61 14.46 -1.29 -7.06
C CYS A 61 14.13 -1.77 -5.64
N TRP A 62 13.79 -3.05 -5.45
CA TRP A 62 13.36 -3.60 -4.17
C TRP A 62 14.41 -3.42 -3.07
N ASP A 63 15.67 -3.80 -3.31
CA ASP A 63 16.71 -3.71 -2.29
C ASP A 63 16.96 -2.26 -1.85
N LEU A 64 16.90 -1.32 -2.81
CA LEU A 64 17.01 0.11 -2.55
C LEU A 64 15.85 0.63 -1.69
N MET A 65 14.60 0.27 -2.03
CA MET A 65 13.43 0.63 -1.23
C MET A 65 13.49 0.00 0.17
N ARG A 66 13.95 -1.25 0.27
CA ARG A 66 14.10 -1.97 1.53
C ARG A 66 15.15 -1.31 2.44
N GLU A 67 16.30 -0.91 1.89
CA GLU A 67 17.34 -0.21 2.64
C GLU A 67 16.82 1.10 3.23
N LEU A 68 16.12 1.90 2.41
CA LEU A 68 15.48 3.14 2.86
C LEU A 68 14.47 2.89 3.99
N LEU A 69 13.59 1.90 3.83
CA LEU A 69 12.62 1.50 4.86
C LEU A 69 13.31 1.03 6.15
N GLN A 70 14.39 0.25 6.04
CA GLN A 70 15.13 -0.27 7.20
C GLN A 70 15.79 0.86 7.99
N GLY A 71 16.17 1.95 7.33
CA GLY A 71 16.74 3.13 7.99
C GLY A 71 15.85 3.74 9.09
N PHE A 72 14.52 3.60 9.00
CA PHE A 72 13.60 4.15 10.00
C PHE A 72 12.63 3.14 10.62
N MET A 73 12.40 1.99 9.99
CA MET A 73 11.57 0.90 10.55
C MET A 73 12.40 -0.26 11.12
N GLY A 74 13.72 -0.24 10.96
CA GLY A 74 14.62 -1.29 11.42
C GLY A 74 14.20 -2.67 10.92
N ASN A 75 14.13 -3.63 11.84
CA ASN A 75 13.82 -5.02 11.53
C ASN A 75 12.32 -5.28 11.25
N SER A 76 11.46 -4.26 11.30
CA SER A 76 10.04 -4.42 10.97
C SER A 76 9.78 -4.49 9.45
N VAL A 77 10.78 -4.18 8.62
CA VAL A 77 10.67 -4.30 7.17
C VAL A 77 10.74 -5.76 6.77
N GLN A 78 9.61 -6.28 6.28
CA GLN A 78 9.48 -7.66 5.86
C GLN A 78 9.85 -7.84 4.37
N CYS A 79 9.93 -9.11 3.95
CA CYS A 79 9.99 -9.48 2.54
C CYS A 79 8.77 -8.94 1.77
N PRO A 80 8.85 -8.81 0.44
CA PRO A 80 7.70 -8.38 -0.35
C PRO A 80 6.55 -9.38 -0.15
N SER A 81 5.33 -8.89 -0.24
CA SER A 81 4.14 -9.73 -0.07
C SER A 81 4.09 -10.89 -1.06
N GLN A 82 3.31 -11.93 -0.76
CA GLN A 82 3.29 -13.14 -1.58
C GLN A 82 2.84 -12.84 -3.01
N TYR A 83 1.86 -11.96 -3.19
CA TYR A 83 1.45 -11.46 -4.49
C TYR A 83 2.59 -10.76 -5.23
N LEU A 84 3.30 -9.83 -4.57
CA LEU A 84 4.37 -9.07 -5.21
C LEU A 84 5.57 -9.97 -5.58
N GLN A 85 5.89 -10.99 -4.77
CA GLN A 85 6.95 -11.95 -5.07
C GLN A 85 6.76 -12.62 -6.44
N GLY A 86 5.53 -12.97 -6.81
CA GLY A 86 5.20 -13.56 -8.12
C GLY A 86 5.32 -12.60 -9.30
N LYS A 87 5.42 -11.29 -9.03
CA LYS A 87 5.40 -10.21 -10.03
C LYS A 87 6.63 -9.32 -10.02
N MET A 88 7.70 -9.73 -9.33
CA MET A 88 8.89 -8.89 -9.18
C MET A 88 9.50 -8.43 -10.51
N ASN A 89 9.40 -9.24 -11.57
CA ASN A 89 9.95 -8.93 -12.89
C ASN A 89 8.92 -8.33 -13.87
N GLU A 90 7.71 -8.04 -13.42
CA GLU A 90 6.66 -7.42 -14.23
C GLU A 90 6.62 -5.90 -14.03
N ILE A 91 5.91 -5.20 -14.91
CA ILE A 91 5.62 -3.77 -14.72
C ILE A 91 4.64 -3.62 -13.56
N TYR A 92 5.04 -2.89 -12.54
CA TYR A 92 4.19 -2.53 -11.42
C TYR A 92 3.15 -1.48 -11.85
N THR A 93 1.90 -1.70 -11.44
CA THR A 93 0.77 -0.84 -11.75
C THR A 93 -0.08 -0.57 -10.51
N ALA A 94 -1.03 0.36 -10.62
CA ALA A 94 -1.94 0.69 -9.52
C ALA A 94 -2.75 -0.52 -9.02
N ILE A 95 -3.00 -1.54 -9.86
CA ILE A 95 -3.73 -2.75 -9.42
C ILE A 95 -2.92 -3.55 -8.40
N ASP A 96 -1.59 -3.52 -8.50
CA ASP A 96 -0.70 -4.27 -7.62
C ASP A 96 -0.72 -3.65 -6.21
N THR A 97 -0.81 -2.33 -6.11
CA THR A 97 -1.04 -1.62 -4.83
C THR A 97 -2.39 -2.02 -4.22
N VAL A 98 -3.45 -2.13 -5.03
CA VAL A 98 -4.76 -2.57 -4.54
C VAL A 98 -4.70 -4.00 -4.02
N GLN A 99 -3.98 -4.90 -4.69
CA GLN A 99 -3.81 -6.29 -4.22
C GLN A 99 -3.04 -6.35 -2.90
N GLN A 100 -1.99 -5.54 -2.73
CA GLN A 100 -1.23 -5.47 -1.47
C GLN A 100 -2.10 -5.06 -0.27
N TYR A 101 -3.11 -4.21 -0.44
CA TYR A 101 -4.05 -3.89 0.64
C TYR A 101 -5.05 -5.01 0.98
N MET A 102 -5.24 -5.96 0.06
CA MET A 102 -6.20 -7.05 0.21
C MET A 102 -5.57 -8.30 0.82
N GLU A 103 -4.23 -8.35 0.90
CA GLU A 103 -3.46 -9.34 1.67
C GLU A 103 -3.50 -9.03 3.18
#